data_AF-A0A1I7SG03-F1
#
_entry.id   AF-A0A1I7SG03-F1
#
_cell.length_a   1.000
_cell.length_b   1.000
_cell.length_c   1.000
_cell.angle_alpha   90.00
_cell.angle_beta   90.00
_cell.angle_gamma   90.00
#
_symmetry.space_group_name_H-M   'P 1'
#
loop_
_entity.id
_entity.type
_entity.pdbx_description
1 polymer ?
#
loop_
_entity_poly.entity_id
_entity_poly.type
_entity_poly.pdbx_seq_one_letter_code
_entity_poly.pdbx_strand_id
1 'polypeptide(L)'
;MIPDFFWSPSEYIVTNRETNQHTTVKYSYPASEHDYNYSHSSGLSYEADHVYRKIKEGQIESEKMSHEETIAIHEVLEKVKKDLGVVFPQD
;
A
#
# COMPACT_ATOMS: atom_id res chain seq x y z
N MET A 1 -5.33 -2.78 12.20
CA MET A 1 -5.12 -3.83 11.17
C MET A 1 -5.26 -3.11 9.84
N ILE A 2 -4.21 -3.06 9.03
CA ILE A 2 -4.27 -2.46 7.69
C ILE A 2 -5.02 -3.43 6.77
N PRO A 3 -6.06 -2.99 6.03
CA PRO A 3 -6.69 -3.81 5.01
C PRO A 3 -5.72 -4.13 3.86
N ASP A 4 -5.71 -5.36 3.36
CA ASP A 4 -4.72 -5.79 2.35
C ASP A 4 -4.78 -5.01 1.01
N PHE A 5 -5.90 -4.32 0.71
CA PHE A 5 -6.09 -3.53 -0.52
C PHE A 5 -6.50 -2.07 -0.25
N PHE A 6 -5.97 -1.45 0.80
CA PHE A 6 -6.38 -0.10 1.18
C PHE A 6 -5.86 1.02 0.26
N TRP A 7 -4.80 0.79 -0.52
CA TRP A 7 -4.17 1.77 -1.43
C TRP A 7 -4.80 1.84 -2.83
N SER A 8 -6.03 1.35 -3.01
CA SER A 8 -6.80 1.24 -4.28
C SER A 8 -6.63 -0.12 -4.96
N PRO A 9 -7.69 -0.74 -5.52
CA PRO A 9 -9.04 -0.19 -5.77
C PRO A 9 -10.10 -0.44 -4.68
N SER A 10 -11.15 0.40 -4.67
CA SER A 10 -12.35 0.25 -3.81
C SER A 10 -13.17 -1.00 -4.12
N GLU A 11 -12.89 -1.62 -5.26
CA GLU A 11 -13.52 -2.82 -5.75
C GLU A 11 -12.50 -3.63 -6.54
N TYR A 12 -12.36 -4.92 -6.23
CA TYR A 12 -11.56 -5.84 -7.04
C TYR A 12 -12.27 -7.17 -7.22
N ILE A 13 -11.89 -7.88 -8.29
CA ILE A 13 -12.43 -9.19 -8.63
C ILE A 13 -11.38 -10.24 -8.25
N VAL A 14 -11.75 -11.12 -7.33
CA VAL A 14 -10.97 -12.32 -7.02
C VAL A 14 -11.45 -13.43 -7.93
N THR A 15 -10.55 -13.94 -8.75
CA THR A 15 -10.81 -15.11 -9.60
C THR A 15 -10.25 -16.35 -8.91
N ASN A 16 -11.12 -17.27 -8.51
CA ASN A 16 -10.69 -18.60 -8.13
C ASN A 16 -10.28 -19.37 -9.39
N ARG A 17 -8.98 -19.69 -9.52
CA ARG A 17 -8.43 -20.35 -10.70
C ARG A 17 -8.87 -21.80 -10.89
N GLU A 18 -9.28 -22.48 -9.82
CA GLU A 18 -9.71 -23.88 -9.88
C GLU A 18 -11.17 -24.01 -10.31
N THR A 19 -12.03 -23.10 -9.84
CA THR A 19 -13.47 -23.14 -10.11
C THR A 19 -13.91 -22.16 -11.21
N ASN A 20 -13.00 -21.32 -11.71
CA ASN A 20 -13.28 -20.16 -12.60
C ASN A 20 -14.39 -19.25 -12.06
N GLN A 21 -14.56 -19.21 -10.72
CA GLN A 21 -15.53 -18.35 -10.09
C GLN A 21 -14.93 -16.96 -9.86
N HIS A 22 -15.69 -15.92 -10.20
CA HIS A 22 -15.34 -14.53 -9.98
C HIS A 22 -16.15 -13.96 -8.81
N THR A 23 -15.46 -13.51 -7.77
CA THR A 23 -16.07 -12.86 -6.61
C THR A 23 -15.66 -11.40 -6.57
N THR A 24 -16.64 -10.50 -6.54
CA THR A 24 -16.41 -9.07 -6.42
C THR A 24 -16.32 -8.69 -4.94
N VAL A 25 -15.22 -8.07 -4.54
CA VAL A 25 -15.01 -7.58 -3.17
C VAL A 25 -14.99 -6.06 -3.19
N LYS A 26 -15.80 -5.43 -2.33
CA LYS A 26 -15.89 -3.98 -2.18
C LYS A 26 -15.38 -3.55 -0.81
N TYR A 27 -14.62 -2.46 -0.78
CA TYR A 27 -14.11 -1.85 0.43
C TYR A 27 -14.62 -0.42 0.57
N SER A 28 -15.12 -0.08 1.76
CA SER A 28 -15.42 1.29 2.14
C SER A 28 -14.21 1.92 2.83
N TYR A 29 -13.92 3.17 2.47
CA TYR A 29 -12.91 3.99 3.15
C TYR A 29 -13.49 4.61 4.41
N PRO A 30 -12.65 5.07 5.35
CA PRO A 30 -13.10 5.80 6.51
C PRO A 30 -13.91 7.02 6.08
N ALA A 31 -15.06 7.24 6.72
CA ALA A 31 -15.82 8.44 6.52
C ALA A 31 -14.99 9.65 6.99
N SER A 32 -15.05 10.74 6.24
CA SER A 32 -14.38 11.99 6.58
C SER A 32 -15.22 13.14 6.07
N GLU A 33 -15.28 14.21 6.87
CA GLU A 33 -15.94 15.47 6.52
C GLU A 33 -14.98 16.45 5.83
N HIS A 34 -13.74 16.02 5.58
CA HIS A 34 -12.72 16.86 4.98
C HIS A 34 -12.61 16.64 3.47
N ASP A 35 -12.35 17.74 2.76
CA ASP A 35 -11.93 17.70 1.37
C ASP A 35 -10.45 17.31 1.30
N TYR A 36 -10.14 16.38 0.40
CA TYR A 36 -8.78 15.92 0.17
C TYR A 36 -8.31 16.27 -1.23
N ASN A 37 -6.99 16.44 -1.37
CA ASN A 37 -6.37 16.70 -2.67
C ASN A 37 -6.39 15.47 -3.59
N TYR A 38 -6.46 14.26 -3.03
CA TYR A 38 -6.41 13.00 -3.78
C TYR A 38 -7.58 12.09 -3.40
N SER A 39 -8.01 11.26 -4.36
CA SER A 39 -9.07 10.28 -4.14
C SER A 39 -8.70 9.30 -3.02
N HIS A 40 -9.70 8.95 -2.21
CA HIS A 40 -9.56 7.95 -1.15
C HIS A 40 -8.53 8.27 -0.06
N SER A 41 -8.09 9.54 0.05
CA SER A 41 -7.10 9.95 1.07
C SER A 41 -7.58 9.74 2.51
N SER A 42 -8.89 9.61 2.77
CA SER A 42 -9.35 9.20 4.10
C SER A 42 -8.81 7.82 4.51
N GLY A 43 -8.45 6.95 3.54
CA GLY A 43 -7.80 5.67 3.79
C GLY A 43 -6.38 5.77 4.34
N LEU A 44 -5.71 6.92 4.21
CA LEU A 44 -4.37 7.14 4.81
C LEU A 44 -4.41 7.06 6.35
N SER A 45 -5.59 7.14 6.97
CA SER A 45 -5.71 6.90 8.41
C SER A 45 -5.31 5.47 8.81
N TYR A 46 -5.38 4.48 7.90
CA TYR A 46 -5.04 3.09 8.21
C TYR A 46 -3.54 2.90 8.45
N GLU A 47 -2.69 3.49 7.61
CA GLU A 47 -1.23 3.46 7.81
C GLU A 47 -0.83 4.29 9.03
N ALA A 48 -1.49 5.43 9.27
CA ALA A 48 -1.24 6.25 10.45
C ALA A 48 -1.55 5.50 11.76
N ASP A 49 -2.71 4.82 11.85
CA ASP A 49 -3.07 3.99 13.01
C ASP A 49 -2.09 2.83 13.20
N HIS A 50 -1.68 2.18 12.11
CA HIS A 50 -0.72 1.08 12.16
C HIS A 50 0.63 1.53 12.71
N VAL A 51 1.19 2.62 12.18
CA VAL A 51 2.46 3.19 12.68
C VAL A 51 2.35 3.56 14.16
N TYR A 52 1.26 4.24 14.54
CA TYR A 52 1.01 4.60 15.93
C TYR A 52 1.03 3.38 16.87
N ARG A 53 0.37 2.29 16.47
CA ARG A 53 0.35 1.03 17.23
C ARG A 53 1.72 0.39 17.34
N LYS A 54 2.48 0.32 16.23
CA LYS A 54 3.82 -0.29 16.23
C LYS A 54 4.79 0.45 17.13
N ILE A 55 4.75 1.78 17.11
CA ILE A 55 5.53 2.63 18.02
C ILE A 55 5.13 2.36 19.48
N LYS A 56 3.82 2.26 19.77
CA LYS A 56 3.34 1.92 21.11
C LYS A 56 3.76 0.53 21.58
N GLU A 57 3.86 -0.42 20.67
CA GLU A 57 4.34 -1.79 20.90
C GLU A 57 5.88 -1.87 21.00
N GLY A 58 6.59 -0.74 20.89
CA GLY A 58 8.05 -0.68 20.95
C GLY A 58 8.75 -1.26 19.71
N GLN A 59 8.01 -1.45 18.62
CA GLN A 59 8.55 -1.93 17.37
C GLN A 59 9.22 -0.79 16.61
N ILE A 60 10.30 -1.11 15.88
CA ILE A 60 11.04 -0.15 15.05
C ILE A 60 10.64 -0.21 13.57
N GLU A 61 9.87 -1.23 13.18
CA GLU A 61 9.41 -1.45 11.81
C GLU A 61 8.04 -2.13 11.77
N SER A 62 7.47 -2.20 10.57
CA SER A 62 6.20 -2.85 10.28
C SER A 62 6.42 -4.24 9.69
N GLU A 63 5.72 -5.24 10.19
CA GLU A 63 5.69 -6.59 9.60
C GLU A 63 5.04 -6.65 8.21
N LYS A 64 4.31 -5.59 7.81
CA LYS A 64 3.66 -5.47 6.50
C LYS A 64 4.50 -4.70 5.48
N MET A 65 5.55 -4.02 5.94
CA MET A 65 6.48 -3.24 5.13
C MET A 65 7.77 -3.11 5.94
N SER A 66 8.59 -4.15 5.92
CA SER A 66 9.88 -4.14 6.63
C SER A 66 10.88 -3.22 5.94
N HIS A 67 11.98 -2.91 6.63
CA HIS A 67 13.06 -2.16 5.99
C HIS A 67 13.67 -2.92 4.80
N GLU A 68 13.83 -4.24 4.95
CA GLU A 68 14.34 -5.13 3.90
C GLU A 68 13.43 -5.13 2.66
N GLU A 69 12.12 -5.23 2.85
CA GLU A 69 11.15 -5.17 1.74
C GLU A 69 11.19 -3.80 1.04
N THR A 70 11.33 -2.72 1.80
CA THR A 70 11.49 -1.37 1.24
C THR A 70 12.73 -1.27 0.35
N ILE A 71 13.86 -1.81 0.79
CA ILE A 71 15.10 -1.86 0.01
C ILE A 71 14.87 -2.68 -1.27
N ALA A 72 14.28 -3.87 -1.17
CA ALA A 72 14.04 -4.72 -2.34
C ALA A 72 13.16 -4.04 -3.40
N ILE A 73 12.09 -3.34 -2.98
CA ILE A 73 11.24 -2.53 -3.88
C ILE A 73 12.07 -1.43 -4.55
N HIS A 74 12.91 -0.74 -3.77
CA HIS A 74 13.75 0.33 -4.28
C HIS A 74 14.79 -0.18 -5.29
N GLU A 75 15.46 -1.30 -5.04
CA GLU A 75 16.41 -1.91 -5.98
C GLU A 75 15.76 -2.29 -7.30
N VAL A 76 14.53 -2.82 -7.28
CA VAL A 76 13.78 -3.12 -8.50
C VAL A 76 13.45 -1.83 -9.26
N LEU A 77 13.00 -0.79 -8.55
CA LEU A 77 12.71 0.51 -9.16
C LEU A 77 13.96 1.15 -9.78
N GLU A 78 15.10 1.12 -9.07
CA GLU A 78 16.40 1.58 -9.56
C GLU A 78 16.83 0.82 -10.82
N LYS A 79 16.68 -0.50 -10.82
CA LYS A 79 16.98 -1.32 -11.98
C LYS A 79 16.14 -0.90 -13.19
N VAL A 80 14.82 -0.74 -13.02
CA VAL A 80 13.92 -0.34 -14.10
C VAL A 80 14.28 1.05 -14.63
N LYS A 81 14.59 2.02 -13.75
CA LYS A 81 15.06 3.35 -14.17
C LYS A 81 16.31 3.25 -15.05
N LYS A 82 17.31 2.48 -14.60
CA LYS A 82 18.58 2.30 -15.32
C LYS A 82 18.38 1.63 -16.67
N ASP A 83 17.56 0.58 -16.74
CA ASP A 83 17.22 -0.10 -18.00
C ASP A 83 16.53 0.85 -19.00
N LEU A 84 15.80 1.86 -18.51
CA LEU A 84 15.15 2.89 -19.32
C LEU A 84 16.03 4.13 -19.59
N GLY A 85 17.26 4.18 -19.06
CA GLY A 85 18.16 5.33 -19.18
C GLY A 85 17.72 6.56 -18.39
N VAL A 86 16.83 6.41 -17.39
CA VAL A 86 16.42 7.48 -16.49
C VAL A 86 17.49 7.66 -15.40
N VAL A 87 18.06 8.85 -15.30
CA VAL A 87 19.12 9.19 -14.33
C VAL A 87 18.74 10.47 -13.59
N PHE A 88 18.89 10.45 -12.27
CA PHE A 88 18.72 11.61 -11.41
C PHE A 88 20.06 12.06 -10.81
N PRO A 89 20.26 13.36 -10.49
CA PRO A 89 21.49 13.84 -9.86
C PRO A 89 21.82 13.22 -8.49
N GLN A 90 20.84 12.59 -7.84
CA GLN A 90 20.96 11.96 -6.53
C GLN A 90 21.41 10.49 -6.60
N ASP A 91 21.45 9.90 -7.80
CA ASP A 91 21.91 8.52 -8.03
C ASP A 91 23.44 8.40 -7.88
#